data_AF-A0A7U9RE70-F1
#
_entry.id   AF-A0A7U9RE70-F1
#
_cell.length_a   1.000
_cell.length_b   1.000
_cell.length_c   1.000
_cell.angle_alpha   90.00
_cell.angle_beta   90.00
_cell.angle_gamma   90.00
#
_symmetry.space_group_name_H-M   'P 1'
#
loop_
_entity.id
_entity.type
_entity.pdbx_description
1 polymer ?
#
loop_
_entity_poly.entity_id
_entity_poly.type
_entity_poly.pdbx_seq_one_letter_code
_entity_poly.pdbx_strand_id
1 'polypeptide(L)'
;MYYISLIIIALIFIWRAAAGFRKGMVQEIISLIAMAVAGFCVILILGAVGSYLNREIGKSVEMAVVLFVVCLVYRLIQVLFTSLELISRLPVIKWLDKLLGIVVGLAEAGLLVGLLVYFLKNWGLSILEHV
;
A
#
# COMPACT_ATOMS: atom_id res chain seq x y z
N MET A 1 -10.46 19.09 -17.49
CA MET A 1 -10.48 18.28 -16.25
C MET A 1 -9.64 17.00 -16.37
N TYR A 2 -9.77 16.22 -17.45
CA TYR A 2 -9.01 14.97 -17.65
C TYR A 2 -7.47 15.12 -17.70
N TYR A 3 -6.96 16.21 -18.30
CA TYR A 3 -5.53 16.48 -18.40
C TYR A 3 -4.84 16.71 -17.04
N ILE A 4 -5.55 17.30 -16.08
CA ILE A 4 -4.99 17.54 -14.73
C ILE A 4 -4.82 16.22 -13.99
N SER A 5 -5.79 15.31 -14.08
CA SER A 5 -5.67 13.96 -13.49
C SER A 5 -4.52 13.16 -14.11
N LEU A 6 -4.33 13.22 -15.42
CA LEU A 6 -3.21 12.57 -16.10
C LEU A 6 -1.84 13.12 -15.65
N ILE A 7 -1.74 14.44 -15.47
CA ILE A 7 -0.51 15.08 -14.99
C ILE A 7 -0.18 14.66 -13.56
N ILE A 8 -1.17 14.58 -12.67
CA ILE A 8 -0.98 14.12 -11.28
C ILE A 8 -0.55 12.65 -11.26
N ILE A 9 -1.20 11.80 -12.05
CA ILE A 9 -0.85 10.38 -12.18
C ILE A 9 0.59 10.22 -12.67
N ALA A 10 0.98 10.95 -13.72
CA ALA A 10 2.33 10.91 -14.27
C ALA A 10 3.39 11.37 -13.26
N LEU A 11 3.10 12.43 -12.49
CA LEU A 11 3.98 12.93 -11.42
C LEU A 11 4.18 11.87 -10.32
N ILE A 12 3.10 11.22 -9.89
CA ILE A 12 3.17 10.12 -8.90
C ILE A 12 4.02 8.98 -9.47
N PHE A 13 3.81 8.61 -10.73
CA PHE A 13 4.54 7.53 -11.39
C PHE A 13 6.05 7.80 -11.45
N ILE A 14 6.44 8.99 -11.88
CA ILE A 14 7.85 9.40 -12.01
C ILE A 14 8.51 9.47 -10.64
N TRP A 15 7.84 10.07 -9.65
CA TRP A 15 8.37 10.19 -8.30
C TRP A 15 8.60 8.82 -7.66
N ARG A 16 7.64 7.90 -7.86
CA ARG A 16 7.65 6.57 -7.23
C ARG A 16 8.61 5.62 -7.93
N ALA A 17 8.70 5.66 -9.26
CA ALA A 17 9.73 4.96 -10.01
C ALA A 17 11.16 5.42 -9.61
N ALA A 18 11.35 6.74 -9.44
CA ALA A 18 12.63 7.30 -8.99
C ALA A 18 12.94 6.99 -7.50
N ALA A 19 11.91 6.77 -6.68
CA ALA A 19 12.05 6.31 -5.31
C ALA A 19 12.46 4.82 -5.28
N GLY A 20 11.82 3.95 -6.07
CA GLY A 20 12.13 2.52 -6.16
C GLY A 20 13.54 2.22 -6.66
N PHE A 21 14.05 3.04 -7.59
CA PHE A 21 15.45 2.92 -8.01
C PHE A 21 16.47 3.26 -6.92
N ARG A 22 16.11 4.14 -5.98
CA ARG A 22 17.01 4.58 -4.90
C ARG A 22 16.94 3.69 -3.66
N LYS A 23 15.78 3.10 -3.40
CA LYS A 23 15.51 2.28 -2.21
C LYS A 23 15.96 0.82 -2.33
N GLY A 24 15.92 0.24 -3.54
CA GLY A 24 16.24 -1.18 -3.75
C GLY A 24 15.00 -2.07 -3.67
N MET A 25 15.14 -3.35 -4.05
CA MET A 25 14.02 -4.29 -4.18
C MET A 25 13.34 -4.58 -2.85
N VAL A 26 14.12 -4.84 -1.79
CA VAL A 26 13.57 -5.29 -0.52
C VAL A 26 12.77 -4.18 0.17
N GLN A 27 13.26 -2.94 0.19
CA GLN A 27 12.47 -1.78 0.64
C GLN A 27 11.16 -1.62 -0.12
N GLU A 28 11.15 -1.85 -1.43
CA GLU A 28 9.94 -1.66 -2.23
C GLU A 28 8.93 -2.81 -2.05
N ILE A 29 9.41 -4.05 -1.82
CA ILE A 29 8.56 -5.16 -1.38
C ILE A 29 7.95 -4.87 -0.01
N ILE A 30 8.75 -4.34 0.93
CA ILE A 30 8.25 -3.94 2.25
C ILE A 30 7.18 -2.86 2.11
N SER A 31 7.39 -1.86 1.25
CA SER A 31 6.42 -0.80 0.95
C SER A 31 5.11 -1.38 0.39
N LEU A 32 5.19 -2.33 -0.54
CA LEU A 32 4.02 -3.02 -1.09
C LEU A 32 3.22 -3.76 -0.01
N ILE A 33 3.90 -4.52 0.84
CA ILE A 33 3.25 -5.24 1.95
C ILE A 33 2.64 -4.22 2.94
N ALA A 34 3.37 -3.13 3.24
CA ALA A 34 2.88 -2.05 4.11
C ALA A 34 1.58 -1.47 3.58
N MET A 35 1.52 -1.21 2.28
CA MET A 35 0.36 -0.64 1.62
C MET A 35 -0.84 -1.62 1.63
N ALA A 36 -0.60 -2.90 1.40
CA ALA A 36 -1.63 -3.94 1.49
C ALA A 36 -2.19 -4.06 2.92
N VAL A 37 -1.32 -4.07 3.93
CA VAL A 37 -1.71 -4.10 5.34
C VAL A 37 -2.44 -2.82 5.73
N ALA A 38 -2.00 -1.65 5.26
CA ALA A 38 -2.70 -0.39 5.49
C ALA A 38 -4.12 -0.42 4.89
N GLY A 39 -4.29 -0.95 3.68
CA GLY A 39 -5.60 -1.16 3.08
C GLY A 39 -6.50 -2.07 3.92
N PHE A 40 -5.95 -3.19 4.42
CA PHE A 40 -6.68 -4.10 5.30
C PHE A 40 -7.08 -3.43 6.63
N CYS A 41 -6.17 -2.66 7.23
CA CYS A 41 -6.45 -1.88 8.43
C CYS A 41 -7.58 -0.86 8.20
N VAL A 42 -7.62 -0.17 7.06
CA VAL A 42 -8.71 0.77 6.75
C VAL A 42 -10.05 0.03 6.67
N ILE A 43 -10.11 -1.13 6.02
CA ILE A 43 -11.34 -1.94 5.94
C ILE A 43 -11.79 -2.39 7.34
N LEU A 44 -10.86 -2.86 8.16
CA LEU A 44 -11.16 -3.26 9.54
C LEU A 44 -11.65 -2.09 10.40
N ILE A 45 -11.05 -0.90 10.27
CA ILE A 45 -11.49 0.30 11.00
C ILE A 45 -12.88 0.72 10.54
N LEU A 46 -13.16 0.73 9.23
CA LEU A 46 -14.49 1.04 8.71
C LEU A 46 -15.54 0.03 9.21
N GLY A 47 -15.20 -1.26 9.24
CA GLY A 47 -16.04 -2.32 9.81
C GLY A 47 -16.26 -2.13 11.32
N ALA A 48 -15.22 -1.78 12.06
CA ALA A 48 -15.30 -1.51 13.49
C ALA A 48 -16.21 -0.31 13.77
N VAL A 49 -16.04 0.81 13.05
CA VAL A 49 -16.89 2.00 13.16
C VAL A 49 -18.36 1.67 12.84
N GLY A 50 -18.62 0.90 11.78
CA GLY A 50 -19.97 0.42 11.46
C GLY A 50 -20.58 -0.44 12.59
N SER A 51 -19.78 -1.32 13.19
CA SER A 51 -20.19 -2.16 14.32
C SER A 51 -20.44 -1.35 15.61
N TYR A 52 -19.65 -0.30 15.85
CA TYR A 52 -19.87 0.64 16.96
C TYR A 52 -21.18 1.41 16.81
N LEU A 53 -21.51 1.85 15.58
CA LEU A 53 -22.77 2.53 15.26
C LEU A 53 -23.99 1.61 15.44
N ASN A 54 -23.85 0.31 15.16
CA ASN A 54 -24.91 -0.69 15.32
C ASN A 54 -25.07 -1.21 16.78
N ARG A 55 -24.31 -0.67 17.74
CA ARG A 55 -24.34 -1.02 19.18
C ARG A 55 -23.97 -2.48 19.50
N GLU A 56 -23.24 -3.14 18.60
CA GLU A 56 -22.69 -4.50 18.79
C GLU A 56 -21.27 -4.45 19.36
N ILE A 57 -21.17 -4.21 20.67
CA ILE A 57 -19.89 -3.98 21.39
C ILE A 57 -18.94 -5.19 21.27
N GLY A 58 -19.47 -6.41 21.15
CA GLY A 58 -18.68 -7.65 21.04
C GLY A 58 -17.89 -7.74 19.72
N LYS A 59 -18.49 -7.34 18.60
CA LYS A 59 -17.86 -7.37 17.27
C LYS A 59 -16.78 -6.31 17.12
N SER A 60 -16.94 -5.16 17.77
CA SER A 60 -15.95 -4.07 17.73
C SER A 60 -14.63 -4.43 18.43
N VAL A 61 -14.72 -5.12 19.57
CA VAL A 61 -13.54 -5.61 20.32
C VAL A 61 -12.79 -6.68 19.53
N GLU A 62 -13.52 -7.60 18.89
CA GLU A 62 -12.92 -8.63 18.02
C GLU A 62 -12.11 -8.00 16.88
N MET A 63 -12.66 -7.01 16.16
CA MET A 63 -11.95 -6.33 15.08
C MET A 63 -10.72 -5.57 15.59
N ALA A 64 -10.77 -4.96 16.77
CA ALA A 64 -9.64 -4.26 17.37
C ALA A 64 -8.49 -5.23 17.73
N VAL A 65 -8.81 -6.40 18.29
CA VAL A 65 -7.82 -7.45 18.60
C VAL A 65 -7.18 -8.00 17.32
N VAL A 66 -7.98 -8.29 16.30
CA VAL A 66 -7.49 -8.78 14.99
C VAL A 66 -6.53 -7.76 14.37
N LEU A 67 -6.90 -6.48 14.38
CA LEU A 67 -6.06 -5.40 13.84
C LEU A 67 -4.72 -5.32 14.59
N PHE A 68 -4.73 -5.48 15.92
CA PHE A 68 -3.52 -5.48 16.72
C PHE A 68 -2.59 -6.65 16.38
N VAL A 69 -3.14 -7.86 16.22
CA VAL A 69 -2.37 -9.05 15.82
C VAL A 69 -1.78 -8.89 14.42
N VAL A 70 -2.57 -8.42 13.44
CA VAL A 70 -2.09 -8.17 12.07
C VAL A 70 -0.94 -7.17 12.06
N CYS A 71 -1.05 -6.07 12.80
CA CYS A 71 0.02 -5.07 12.94
C CYS A 71 1.29 -5.66 13.57
N LEU A 72 1.18 -6.52 14.59
CA LEU A 72 2.33 -7.17 15.20
C LEU A 72 3.04 -8.12 14.24
N VAL A 73 2.28 -8.98 13.55
CA VAL A 73 2.83 -9.93 12.56
C VAL A 73 3.50 -9.17 11.41
N TYR A 74 2.86 -8.12 10.90
CA TYR A 74 3.43 -7.27 9.87
C TYR A 74 4.76 -6.65 10.33
N ARG A 75 4.83 -6.12 11.54
CA ARG A 75 6.05 -5.51 12.07
C ARG A 75 7.19 -6.52 12.23
N LEU A 76 6.89 -7.76 12.66
CA LEU A 76 7.86 -8.85 12.73
C LEU A 76 8.41 -9.20 11.34
N ILE A 77 7.53 -9.37 10.36
CA ILE A 77 7.90 -9.67 8.97
C ILE A 77 8.78 -8.56 8.41
N GLN A 78 8.36 -7.30 8.57
CA GLN A 78 9.12 -6.13 8.11
C GLN A 78 10.55 -6.12 8.67
N VAL A 79 10.71 -6.41 9.97
CA VAL A 79 12.03 -6.46 10.62
C VAL A 79 12.88 -7.58 10.04
N LEU A 80 12.33 -8.79 9.85
CA LEU A 80 13.05 -9.92 9.26
C LEU A 80 13.52 -9.61 7.83
N PHE A 81 12.64 -9.08 6.99
CA PHE A 81 13.01 -8.71 5.60
C PHE A 81 14.06 -7.61 5.55
N THR A 82 13.99 -6.62 6.46
CA THR A 82 15.02 -5.58 6.57
C THR A 82 16.39 -6.16 6.91
N SER A 83 16.44 -7.19 7.76
CA SER A 83 17.69 -7.89 8.06
C SER A 83 18.25 -8.67 6.86
N LEU A 84 17.39 -9.26 6.03
CA LEU A 84 17.81 -9.91 4.78
C LEU A 84 18.39 -8.92 3.75
N GLU A 85 17.85 -7.69 3.69
CA GLU A 85 18.39 -6.63 2.83
C GLU A 85 19.86 -6.31 3.15
N LEU A 86 20.21 -6.32 4.44
CA LEU A 86 21.58 -6.08 4.91
C LEU A 86 22.57 -7.16 4.42
N ILE A 87 22.10 -8.40 4.31
CA ILE A 87 22.86 -9.55 3.80
C ILE A 87 22.96 -9.53 2.27
N SER A 88 21.95 -9.00 1.58
CA SER A 88 21.90 -8.92 0.11
C SER A 88 22.84 -7.85 -0.49
N ARG A 89 23.51 -7.03 0.34
CA ARG A 89 24.40 -5.94 -0.08
C ARG A 89 25.71 -6.35 -0.79
N LEU A 90 25.94 -7.62 -1.07
CA LEU A 90 27.10 -8.05 -1.84
C LEU A 90 27.08 -7.44 -3.27
N PRO A 91 28.22 -6.93 -3.78
CA PRO A 91 28.28 -6.06 -4.96
C PRO A 91 27.71 -6.68 -6.25
N VAL A 92 27.67 -8.01 -6.36
CA VAL A 92 27.09 -8.72 -7.51
C VAL A 92 25.54 -8.69 -7.49
N ILE A 93 24.93 -8.77 -6.31
CA ILE A 93 23.47 -8.83 -6.13
C ILE A 93 22.86 -7.41 -6.14
N LYS A 94 23.65 -6.40 -5.78
CA LYS A 94 23.22 -5.00 -5.68
C LYS A 94 22.69 -4.39 -7.00
N TRP A 95 23.20 -4.85 -8.14
CA TRP A 95 22.71 -4.42 -9.45
C TRP A 95 21.37 -5.07 -9.80
N LEU A 96 21.22 -6.36 -9.48
CA LEU A 96 19.95 -7.09 -9.65
C LEU A 96 18.87 -6.56 -8.71
N ASP A 97 19.23 -6.24 -7.47
CA ASP A 97 18.35 -5.62 -6.47
C ASP A 97 17.83 -4.25 -6.94
N LYS A 98 18.68 -3.46 -7.60
CA LYS A 98 18.26 -2.20 -8.23
C LYS A 98 17.30 -2.38 -9.40
N LEU A 99 17.58 -3.34 -10.29
CA LEU A 99 16.72 -3.63 -11.44
C LEU A 99 15.35 -4.16 -10.99
N LEU A 100 15.33 -5.10 -10.04
CA LEU A 100 14.09 -5.61 -9.47
C LEU A 100 13.35 -4.54 -8.66
N GLY A 101 14.06 -3.64 -7.96
CA GLY A 101 13.46 -2.48 -7.30
C GLY A 101 12.74 -1.52 -8.27
N ILE A 102 13.25 -1.33 -9.49
CA ILE A 102 12.54 -0.58 -10.54
C ILE A 102 11.24 -1.30 -10.92
N VAL A 103 11.31 -2.61 -11.19
CA VAL A 103 10.14 -3.40 -11.63
C VAL A 103 9.06 -3.41 -10.55
N VAL A 104 9.46 -3.64 -9.29
CA VAL A 104 8.56 -3.65 -8.14
C VAL A 104 7.99 -2.26 -7.87
N GLY A 105 8.80 -1.19 -7.96
CA GLY A 105 8.33 0.19 -7.82
C GLY A 105 7.36 0.62 -8.92
N LEU A 106 7.58 0.17 -10.15
CA LEU A 106 6.64 0.34 -11.27
C LEU A 106 5.33 -0.42 -11.02
N ALA A 107 5.41 -1.64 -10.52
CA ALA A 107 4.23 -2.43 -10.16
C ALA A 107 3.43 -1.76 -9.02
N GLU A 108 4.10 -1.24 -7.99
CA GLU A 108 3.44 -0.50 -6.90
C GLU A 108 2.79 0.79 -7.40
N ALA A 109 3.48 1.56 -8.25
CA ALA A 109 2.92 2.76 -8.86
C ALA A 109 1.70 2.43 -9.73
N GLY A 110 1.76 1.35 -10.52
CA GLY A 110 0.63 0.85 -11.30
C GLY A 110 -0.55 0.46 -10.42
N LEU A 111 -0.30 -0.25 -9.32
CA LEU A 111 -1.33 -0.66 -8.36
C LEU A 111 -2.02 0.56 -7.74
N LEU A 112 -1.27 1.58 -7.36
CA LEU A 112 -1.82 2.80 -6.75
C LEU A 112 -2.61 3.65 -7.71
N VAL A 113 -2.12 3.82 -8.93
CA VAL A 113 -2.85 4.53 -9.97
C VAL A 113 -4.14 3.77 -10.29
N GLY A 114 -4.08 2.44 -10.41
CA GLY A 114 -5.25 1.60 -10.60
C GLY A 114 -6.26 1.74 -9.44
N LEU A 115 -5.78 1.70 -8.20
CA LEU A 115 -6.62 1.89 -7.00
C LEU A 115 -7.25 3.29 -6.98
N LEU A 116 -6.48 4.34 -7.29
CA LEU A 116 -6.99 5.72 -7.37
C LEU A 116 -8.05 5.86 -8.47
N VAL A 117 -7.81 5.31 -9.65
CA VAL A 117 -8.80 5.35 -10.76
C VAL A 117 -10.06 4.57 -10.40
N TYR A 118 -9.92 3.39 -9.78
CA TYR A 118 -11.06 2.60 -9.31
C TYR A 118 -11.86 3.36 -8.25
N PHE A 119 -11.19 3.94 -7.27
CA PHE A 119 -11.81 4.73 -6.20
C PHE A 119 -12.50 5.98 -6.77
N LEU A 120 -11.85 6.68 -7.71
CA LEU A 120 -12.40 7.84 -8.38
C LEU A 120 -13.58 7.48 -9.30
N LYS A 121 -13.59 6.29 -9.90
CA LYS A 121 -14.75 5.79 -10.65
C LYS A 121 -15.92 5.46 -9.73
N ASN A 122 -15.65 4.80 -8.60
CA ASN A 122 -16.68 4.43 -7.63
C ASN A 122 -17.30 5.66 -6.95
N TRP A 123 -16.46 6.62 -6.53
CA TRP A 123 -16.92 7.90 -5.98
C TRP A 123 -17.48 8.83 -7.05
N GLY A 124 -16.90 8.85 -8.24
CA GLY A 124 -17.37 9.64 -9.38
C GLY A 124 -18.78 9.25 -9.83
N LEU A 125 -19.10 7.95 -9.83
CA LEU A 125 -20.47 7.48 -10.07
C LEU A 125 -21.43 7.86 -8.94
N SER A 126 -21.01 7.79 -7.66
CA SER A 126 -21.90 8.15 -6.55
C SER A 126 -22.27 9.63 -6.49
N ILE A 127 -21.46 10.52 -7.07
CA ILE A 127 -21.78 11.97 -7.15
C ILE A 127 -22.73 12.25 -8.32
N LEU A 128 -22.68 11.45 -9.39
CA LEU A 128 -23.57 11.59 -10.55
C LEU A 128 -24.97 10.98 -10.33
N GLU A 129 -25.11 10.02 -9.42
CA GLU A 129 -26.41 9.41 -9.07
C GLU A 129 -27.22 10.25 -8.05
N HIS A 130 -26.62 11.29 -7.48
CA HIS A 130 -27.24 12.22 -6.54
C HIS A 130 -27.52 13.63 -7.12
N VAL A 131 -27.45 13.81 -8.45
CA VAL A 131 -27.87 15.02 -9.17
C VAL A 131 -29.10 14.73 -10.02
#